data_AF-A0A1C5XRA7-F1
#
_entry.id   AF-A0A1C5XRA7-F1
#
_cell.length_a   1.000
_cell.length_b   1.000
_cell.length_c   1.000
_cell.angle_alpha   90.00
_cell.angle_beta   90.00
_cell.angle_gamma   90.00
#
_symmetry.space_group_name_H-M   'P 1'
#
loop_
_entity.id
_entity.type
_entity.pdbx_description
1 polymer ?
#
loop_
_entity_poly.entity_id
_entity_poly.type
_entity_poly.pdbx_seq_one_letter_code
_entity_poly.pdbx_strand_id
1 'polypeptide(L)'
;MQKQYRLGIPSFITVETEDGSWIGEKDAQKTEKDDVVVTYETTPEAEEVWLTADQTKVKTIKFRWNTPVNKKSRILGGSWERTYGDVDWKGVSGSRFMPWYFLAAVGETVTGYGVKVRPSAMCFWQADTRGITLVMDVRCGGIGVQLSGRKLRAAQIVAMQTEGMGTFESAREFCKVMCTDPIFPDYPVYGSNNWYYAYGDSSEEEILQDTDYIVELTKGVDNPPYMVIDDCWQEHHRLDEYNGGPWKKGNIKFPDMGALAKKLEEKGVRPGIWVRFLLNEEETIPQEWRLSHNDCLDPSHPGVLSYIQEDVERICNWGYTLIKHDFTTFDIFGRWGVEMNPFPTEDGWQFYDTSKTSAEIVTGLYQAIYEAAKKHHTDHGL
;
A
#
# COMPACT_ATOMS: atom_id res chain seq x y z
N MET A 1 -14.71 18.02 21.29
CA MET A 1 -13.74 17.33 22.19
C MET A 1 -13.26 16.05 21.50
N GLN A 2 -11.96 15.73 21.58
CA GLN A 2 -11.39 14.48 21.05
C GLN A 2 -11.15 13.52 22.21
N LYS A 3 -11.53 12.24 22.03
CA LYS A 3 -11.29 11.19 23.03
C LYS A 3 -10.78 9.94 22.33
N GLN A 4 -9.72 9.34 22.89
CA GLN A 4 -9.30 8.00 22.51
C GLN A 4 -10.46 7.04 22.80
N TYR A 5 -10.90 6.31 21.77
CA TYR A 5 -12.01 5.38 21.86
C TYR A 5 -11.45 3.96 21.76
N ARG A 6 -12.04 3.02 22.51
CA ARG A 6 -11.66 1.61 22.49
C ARG A 6 -12.89 0.78 22.13
N LEU A 7 -12.71 -0.22 21.26
CA LEU A 7 -13.78 -1.14 20.91
C LEU A 7 -14.04 -2.12 22.06
N GLY A 8 -13.02 -2.36 22.90
CA GLY A 8 -13.08 -3.32 24.01
C GLY A 8 -12.86 -4.75 23.53
N ILE A 9 -13.06 -5.72 24.42
CA ILE A 9 -12.84 -7.14 24.09
C ILE A 9 -13.82 -7.56 22.97
N PRO A 10 -13.35 -8.22 21.89
CA PRO A 10 -14.23 -8.73 20.84
C PRO A 10 -15.20 -9.76 21.40
N SER A 11 -16.46 -9.70 20.96
CA SER A 11 -17.46 -10.69 21.33
C SER A 11 -17.17 -12.06 20.74
N PHE A 12 -16.59 -12.11 19.54
CA PHE A 12 -16.15 -13.36 18.92
C PHE A 12 -14.84 -13.16 18.17
N ILE A 13 -13.99 -14.17 18.27
CA ILE A 13 -12.82 -14.35 17.42
C ILE A 13 -13.08 -15.58 16.56
N THR A 14 -13.01 -15.43 15.24
CA THR A 14 -13.10 -16.52 14.27
C THR A 14 -11.74 -16.65 13.58
N VAL A 15 -11.27 -17.88 13.43
CA VAL A 15 -10.04 -18.18 12.70
C VAL A 15 -10.36 -19.17 11.59
N GLU A 16 -9.81 -18.91 10.42
CA GLU A 16 -9.91 -19.75 9.23
C GLU A 16 -8.50 -20.20 8.82
N THR A 17 -8.37 -21.49 8.55
CA THR A 17 -7.16 -22.17 8.09
C THR A 17 -7.46 -22.89 6.78
N GLU A 18 -6.45 -23.49 6.17
CA GLU A 18 -6.66 -24.35 4.99
C GLU A 18 -7.57 -25.56 5.28
N ASP A 19 -7.59 -26.04 6.52
CA ASP A 19 -8.31 -27.27 6.90
C ASP A 19 -9.71 -26.99 7.50
N GLY A 20 -10.08 -25.72 7.72
CA GLY A 20 -11.40 -25.35 8.20
C GLY A 20 -11.43 -24.05 9.00
N SER A 21 -12.48 -23.87 9.80
CA SER A 21 -12.62 -22.68 10.65
C SER A 21 -13.23 -23.02 12.01
N TRP A 22 -13.01 -22.15 12.98
CA TRP A 22 -13.68 -22.22 14.28
C TRP A 22 -13.96 -20.82 14.84
N ILE A 23 -14.85 -20.79 15.83
CA ILE A 23 -15.17 -19.60 16.62
C ILE A 23 -14.69 -19.88 18.05
N GLY A 24 -13.87 -18.98 18.58
CA GLY A 24 -13.41 -19.04 19.96
C GLY A 24 -14.51 -18.75 20.98
N GLU A 25 -14.13 -18.81 22.25
CA GLU A 25 -15.04 -18.45 23.35
C GLU A 25 -15.53 -17.01 23.23
N LYS A 26 -16.76 -16.80 23.69
CA LYS A 26 -17.40 -15.48 23.65
C LYS A 26 -16.71 -14.53 24.62
N ASP A 27 -16.52 -13.28 24.18
CA ASP A 27 -15.94 -12.18 24.98
C ASP A 27 -14.55 -12.54 25.55
N ALA A 28 -13.76 -13.33 24.79
CA ALA A 28 -12.43 -13.77 25.15
C ALA A 28 -11.33 -12.95 24.46
N GLN A 29 -10.18 -12.81 25.14
CA GLN A 29 -8.98 -12.17 24.59
C GLN A 29 -8.04 -13.17 23.89
N LYS A 30 -8.38 -14.46 23.90
CA LYS A 30 -7.56 -15.52 23.32
C LYS A 30 -8.48 -16.60 22.74
N THR A 31 -8.10 -17.15 21.60
CA THR A 31 -8.60 -18.44 21.12
C THR A 31 -7.42 -19.31 20.71
N GLU A 32 -7.52 -20.60 20.95
CA GLU A 32 -6.54 -21.58 20.53
C GLU A 32 -7.23 -22.85 20.04
N LYS A 33 -6.61 -23.47 19.04
CA LYS A 33 -6.99 -24.80 18.55
C LYS A 33 -5.76 -25.43 17.93
N ASP A 34 -5.45 -26.65 18.35
CA ASP A 34 -4.26 -27.38 17.92
C ASP A 34 -2.98 -26.55 18.17
N ASP A 35 -2.24 -26.17 17.12
CA ASP A 35 -1.04 -25.33 17.19
C ASP A 35 -1.30 -23.83 16.94
N VAL A 36 -2.54 -23.45 16.58
CA VAL A 36 -2.89 -22.06 16.26
C VAL A 36 -3.36 -21.33 17.50
N VAL A 37 -2.75 -20.17 17.78
CA VAL A 37 -3.13 -19.28 18.88
C VAL A 37 -3.30 -17.86 18.35
N VAL A 38 -4.44 -17.25 18.68
CA VAL A 38 -4.71 -15.83 18.43
C VAL A 38 -4.96 -15.12 19.75
N THR A 39 -4.24 -14.02 20.00
CA THR A 39 -4.44 -13.18 21.18
C THR A 39 -4.82 -11.75 20.81
N TYR A 40 -5.58 -11.12 21.70
CA TYR A 40 -5.99 -9.73 21.66
C TYR A 40 -5.51 -9.04 22.93
N GLU A 41 -4.61 -8.08 22.76
CA GLU A 41 -3.92 -7.41 23.85
C GLU A 41 -4.20 -5.91 23.80
N THR A 42 -4.48 -5.29 24.94
CA THR A 42 -4.69 -3.83 25.00
C THR A 42 -3.42 -3.16 25.51
N THR A 43 -2.82 -2.29 24.69
CA THR A 43 -1.70 -1.42 25.09
C THR A 43 -2.20 0.01 25.29
N PRO A 44 -1.41 0.92 25.90
CA PRO A 44 -1.79 2.34 26.03
C PRO A 44 -2.10 3.02 24.69
N GLU A 45 -1.47 2.57 23.60
CA GLU A 45 -1.57 3.19 22.29
C GLU A 45 -2.64 2.56 21.38
N ALA A 46 -2.75 1.23 21.38
CA ALA A 46 -3.57 0.48 20.42
C ALA A 46 -4.08 -0.84 21.01
N GLU A 47 -4.98 -1.51 20.29
CA GLU A 47 -5.41 -2.87 20.60
C GLU A 47 -4.71 -3.79 19.59
N GLU A 48 -3.89 -4.73 20.06
CA GLU A 48 -3.00 -5.53 19.23
C GLU A 48 -3.56 -6.94 19.03
N VAL A 49 -3.43 -7.43 17.79
CA VAL A 49 -3.77 -8.81 17.44
C VAL A 49 -2.50 -9.57 17.13
N TRP A 50 -2.30 -10.69 17.81
CA TRP A 50 -1.16 -11.57 17.60
C TRP A 50 -1.60 -12.95 17.13
N LEU A 51 -0.82 -13.56 16.26
CA LEU A 51 -1.02 -14.90 15.71
C LEU A 51 0.27 -15.71 15.84
N THR A 52 0.15 -16.95 16.28
CA THR A 52 1.19 -17.99 16.16
C THR A 52 0.57 -19.26 15.61
N ALA A 53 1.32 -19.96 14.75
CA ALA A 53 1.04 -21.31 14.31
C ALA A 53 2.38 -22.00 14.00
N ASP A 54 2.50 -23.29 14.29
CA ASP A 54 3.73 -24.04 14.01
C ASP A 54 3.68 -24.63 12.60
N GLN A 55 2.67 -25.45 12.32
CA GLN A 55 2.48 -26.15 11.05
C GLN A 55 1.27 -25.64 10.29
N THR A 56 0.21 -25.23 11.00
CA THR A 56 -1.06 -24.87 10.39
C THR A 56 -0.97 -23.60 9.55
N LYS A 57 -1.46 -23.68 8.32
CA LYS A 57 -1.57 -22.53 7.41
C LYS A 57 -2.84 -21.73 7.70
N VAL A 58 -2.68 -20.49 8.14
CA VAL A 58 -3.80 -19.65 8.58
C VAL A 58 -4.19 -18.67 7.47
N LYS A 59 -5.47 -18.63 7.10
CA LYS A 59 -6.01 -17.75 6.05
C LYS A 59 -6.47 -16.41 6.61
N THR A 60 -7.43 -16.43 7.54
CA THR A 60 -8.06 -15.20 8.03
C THR A 60 -8.28 -15.25 9.54
N ILE A 61 -8.23 -14.07 10.15
CA ILE A 61 -8.67 -13.82 11.53
C ILE A 61 -9.78 -12.79 11.46
N LYS A 62 -10.91 -13.07 12.10
CA LYS A 62 -12.05 -12.17 12.13
C LYS A 62 -12.47 -11.87 13.56
N PHE A 63 -12.53 -10.59 13.89
CA PHE A 63 -12.99 -10.09 15.18
C PHE A 63 -14.36 -9.43 15.01
N ARG A 64 -15.30 -9.79 15.89
CA ARG A 64 -16.65 -9.20 15.92
C ARG A 64 -16.88 -8.54 17.27
N TRP A 65 -17.18 -7.25 17.25
CA TRP A 65 -17.73 -6.54 18.40
C TRP A 65 -19.23 -6.35 18.21
N ASN A 66 -20.04 -6.77 19.17
CA ASN A 66 -21.48 -6.51 19.16
C ASN A 66 -21.83 -5.07 19.62
N THR A 67 -20.97 -4.11 19.29
CA THR A 67 -21.14 -2.68 19.55
C THR A 67 -21.94 -2.07 18.39
N PRO A 68 -23.23 -1.73 18.58
CA PRO A 68 -24.08 -1.31 17.49
C PRO A 68 -23.61 0.02 16.88
N VAL A 69 -23.55 0.09 15.56
CA VAL A 69 -23.44 1.38 14.87
C VAL A 69 -24.85 1.99 14.77
N ASN A 70 -24.98 3.27 15.10
CA ASN A 70 -26.25 3.97 15.02
C ASN A 70 -26.81 3.88 13.59
N LYS A 71 -28.07 3.43 13.44
CA LYS A 71 -28.70 3.27 12.11
C LYS A 71 -28.80 4.58 11.30
N LYS A 72 -28.72 5.72 11.97
CA LYS A 72 -28.70 7.05 11.34
C LYS A 72 -27.30 7.47 10.91
N SER A 73 -26.26 6.72 11.26
CA SER A 73 -24.89 7.04 10.88
C SER A 73 -24.74 7.07 9.37
N ARG A 74 -23.94 8.03 8.93
CA ARG A 74 -23.33 8.02 7.61
C ARG A 74 -21.92 7.48 7.75
N ILE A 75 -21.52 6.65 6.80
CA ILE A 75 -20.27 5.90 6.85
C ILE A 75 -19.45 6.26 5.62
N LEU A 76 -18.21 6.66 5.85
CA LEU A 76 -17.18 6.85 4.83
C LEU A 76 -16.17 5.70 4.96
N GLY A 77 -15.95 4.93 3.91
CA GLY A 77 -14.97 3.83 3.88
C GLY A 77 -13.83 4.12 2.90
N GLY A 78 -12.72 3.40 3.04
CA GLY A 78 -11.62 3.41 2.08
C GLY A 78 -11.84 2.47 0.89
N SER A 79 -10.85 2.46 0.00
CA SER A 79 -10.64 1.46 -1.07
C SER A 79 -9.28 0.80 -0.86
N TRP A 80 -9.01 -0.35 -1.49
CA TRP A 80 -7.76 -1.08 -1.28
C TRP A 80 -6.52 -0.29 -1.74
N GLU A 81 -6.55 0.24 -2.97
CA GLU A 81 -5.40 0.92 -3.59
C GLU A 81 -5.66 2.41 -3.86
N ARG A 82 -6.76 2.74 -4.55
CA ARG A 82 -7.16 4.09 -4.95
C ARG A 82 -8.67 4.19 -5.05
N THR A 83 -9.17 5.41 -4.98
CA THR A 83 -10.59 5.70 -5.19
C THR A 83 -10.92 5.73 -6.67
N TYR A 84 -12.11 5.31 -7.05
CA TYR A 84 -12.58 5.30 -8.43
C TYR A 84 -13.69 6.35 -8.66
N GLY A 85 -13.61 7.47 -7.92
CA GLY A 85 -14.67 8.49 -7.89
C GLY A 85 -15.92 8.04 -7.12
N ASP A 86 -15.79 7.00 -6.29
CA ASP A 86 -16.88 6.26 -5.63
C ASP A 86 -16.93 6.44 -4.11
N VAL A 87 -16.14 7.40 -3.58
CA VAL A 87 -16.04 7.72 -2.16
C VAL A 87 -17.05 8.78 -1.76
N ASP A 88 -17.99 8.39 -0.91
CA ASP A 88 -19.05 9.23 -0.38
C ASP A 88 -19.58 8.70 0.97
N TRP A 89 -20.34 9.55 1.67
CA TRP A 89 -20.96 9.24 2.95
C TRP A 89 -22.25 8.43 2.77
N LYS A 90 -22.14 7.10 2.83
CA LYS A 90 -23.26 6.18 2.60
C LYS A 90 -23.99 5.81 3.90
N GLY A 91 -25.21 5.29 3.79
CA GLY A 91 -25.87 4.63 4.92
C GLY A 91 -25.10 3.41 5.44
N VAL A 92 -25.47 2.95 6.64
CA VAL A 92 -24.98 1.68 7.21
C VAL A 92 -25.43 0.52 6.32
N SER A 93 -24.49 -0.34 5.93
CA SER A 93 -24.76 -1.58 5.18
C SER A 93 -23.80 -2.67 5.63
N GLY A 94 -24.35 -3.78 6.14
CA GLY A 94 -23.55 -4.91 6.61
C GLY A 94 -22.85 -5.68 5.49
N SER A 95 -23.24 -5.51 4.22
CA SER A 95 -22.60 -6.15 3.09
C SER A 95 -21.38 -5.39 2.56
N ARG A 96 -21.21 -4.11 2.94
CA ARG A 96 -20.10 -3.29 2.46
C ARG A 96 -18.84 -3.61 3.26
N PHE A 97 -17.78 -4.04 2.58
CA PHE A 97 -16.44 -4.08 3.14
C PHE A 97 -15.74 -2.72 2.95
N MET A 98 -14.89 -2.34 3.89
CA MET A 98 -14.20 -1.05 3.92
C MET A 98 -12.74 -1.31 4.31
N PRO A 99 -11.82 -1.36 3.33
CA PRO A 99 -10.40 -1.56 3.57
C PRO A 99 -9.81 -0.53 4.52
N TRP A 100 -8.87 -0.97 5.35
CA TRP A 100 -8.03 -0.20 6.27
C TRP A 100 -8.77 0.48 7.43
N TYR A 101 -9.79 1.28 7.12
CA TYR A 101 -10.54 2.07 8.08
C TYR A 101 -11.93 2.48 7.57
N PHE A 102 -12.77 2.96 8.49
CA PHE A 102 -13.97 3.71 8.16
C PHE A 102 -14.26 4.79 9.20
N LEU A 103 -15.02 5.80 8.80
CA LEU A 103 -15.57 6.83 9.69
C LEU A 103 -17.09 6.69 9.77
N ALA A 104 -17.65 6.86 10.96
CA ALA A 104 -19.08 6.88 11.22
C ALA A 104 -19.49 8.23 11.81
N ALA A 105 -20.29 9.00 11.08
CA ALA A 105 -20.80 10.30 11.49
C ALA A 105 -22.30 10.23 11.83
N VAL A 106 -22.68 10.75 13.00
CA VAL A 106 -24.08 10.88 13.42
C VAL A 106 -24.25 12.11 14.32
N GLY A 107 -25.12 13.03 13.91
CA GLY A 107 -25.23 14.33 14.58
C GLY A 107 -23.89 15.08 14.53
N GLU A 108 -23.40 15.50 15.69
CA GLU A 108 -22.10 16.17 15.85
C GLU A 108 -20.96 15.20 16.21
N THR A 109 -21.24 13.90 16.25
CA THR A 109 -20.25 12.88 16.60
C THR A 109 -19.69 12.21 15.35
N VAL A 110 -18.36 12.11 15.28
CA VAL A 110 -17.66 11.30 14.28
C VAL A 110 -16.75 10.32 15.01
N THR A 111 -16.91 9.03 14.72
CA THR A 111 -16.06 7.95 15.24
C THR A 111 -15.30 7.29 14.09
N GLY A 112 -13.98 7.25 14.17
CA GLY A 112 -13.12 6.49 13.26
C GLY A 112 -12.72 5.14 13.85
N TYR A 113 -12.68 4.12 13.00
CA TYR A 113 -12.20 2.77 13.31
C TYR A 113 -11.23 2.34 12.22
N GLY A 114 -10.07 1.79 12.59
CA GLY A 114 -9.03 1.48 11.62
C GLY A 114 -7.90 0.68 12.23
N VAL A 115 -6.94 0.34 11.39
CA VAL A 115 -5.66 -0.24 11.80
C VAL A 115 -4.54 0.77 11.55
N LYS A 116 -3.49 0.76 12.38
CA LYS A 116 -2.28 1.54 12.09
C LYS A 116 -1.68 1.12 10.75
N VAL A 117 -0.99 2.04 10.09
CA VAL A 117 -0.31 1.78 8.81
C VAL A 117 0.71 0.64 8.93
N ARG A 118 0.97 -0.03 7.80
CA ARG A 118 1.86 -1.20 7.70
C ARG A 118 1.45 -2.36 8.65
N PRO A 119 0.17 -2.78 8.66
CA PRO A 119 -0.22 -4.00 9.36
C PRO A 119 0.42 -5.22 8.67
N SER A 120 0.58 -6.33 9.39
CA SER A 120 1.02 -7.60 8.80
C SER A 120 -0.14 -8.42 8.23
N ALA A 121 -1.29 -7.80 7.95
CA ALA A 121 -2.46 -8.42 7.35
C ALA A 121 -3.20 -7.42 6.46
N MET A 122 -3.82 -7.90 5.38
CA MET A 122 -4.72 -7.10 4.56
C MET A 122 -6.06 -6.96 5.33
N CYS A 123 -6.33 -5.77 5.86
CA CYS A 123 -7.42 -5.54 6.81
C CYS A 123 -8.62 -4.85 6.17
N PHE A 124 -9.83 -5.38 6.39
CA PHE A 124 -11.06 -4.67 6.04
C PHE A 124 -12.13 -4.75 7.13
N TRP A 125 -12.99 -3.75 7.15
CA TRP A 125 -14.05 -3.59 8.13
C TRP A 125 -15.43 -3.80 7.50
N GLN A 126 -16.36 -4.30 8.30
CA GLN A 126 -17.79 -4.26 8.00
C GLN A 126 -18.53 -3.69 9.21
N ALA A 127 -19.59 -2.94 8.97
CA ALA A 127 -20.38 -2.32 10.02
C ALA A 127 -21.88 -2.48 9.74
N ASP A 128 -22.60 -2.97 10.74
CA ASP A 128 -24.05 -3.14 10.71
C ASP A 128 -24.69 -2.66 12.03
N THR A 129 -26.01 -2.67 12.10
CA THR A 129 -26.75 -2.21 13.29
C THR A 129 -26.63 -3.15 14.49
N ARG A 130 -25.96 -4.29 14.36
CA ARG A 130 -25.66 -5.25 15.43
C ARG A 130 -24.20 -5.23 15.86
N GLY A 131 -23.31 -4.54 15.13
CA GLY A 131 -21.89 -4.60 15.45
C GLY A 131 -20.93 -4.16 14.35
N ILE A 132 -19.65 -4.24 14.70
CA ILE A 132 -18.50 -3.95 13.84
C ILE A 132 -17.68 -5.23 13.71
N THR A 133 -17.22 -5.52 12.51
CA THR A 133 -16.38 -6.67 12.19
C THR A 133 -15.08 -6.16 11.58
N LEU A 134 -13.95 -6.67 12.05
CA LEU A 134 -12.65 -6.57 11.37
C LEU A 134 -12.29 -7.96 10.83
N VAL A 135 -11.92 -8.02 9.56
CA VAL A 135 -11.30 -9.20 8.95
C VAL A 135 -9.85 -8.85 8.62
N MET A 136 -8.93 -9.69 9.08
CA MET A 136 -7.50 -9.63 8.82
C MET A 136 -7.14 -10.82 7.95
N ASP A 137 -6.85 -10.56 6.69
CA ASP A 137 -6.36 -11.56 5.74
C ASP A 137 -4.84 -11.70 5.90
N VAL A 138 -4.43 -12.83 6.45
CA VAL A 138 -3.02 -13.16 6.75
C VAL A 138 -2.44 -14.12 5.70
N ARG A 139 -3.15 -14.40 4.60
CA ARG A 139 -2.66 -15.30 3.54
C ARG A 139 -1.33 -14.82 2.94
N CYS A 140 -0.53 -15.79 2.51
CA CYS A 140 0.62 -15.64 1.64
C CYS A 140 0.17 -15.93 0.20
N GLY A 141 -0.12 -14.88 -0.56
CA GLY A 141 -0.81 -15.00 -1.86
C GLY A 141 -2.25 -15.45 -1.66
N GLY A 142 -2.64 -16.51 -2.34
CA GLY A 142 -3.96 -17.14 -2.23
C GLY A 142 -4.10 -18.22 -1.16
N ILE A 143 -3.05 -18.53 -0.41
CA ILE A 143 -3.01 -19.65 0.55
C ILE A 143 -2.63 -19.14 1.94
N GLY A 144 -3.06 -19.82 3.00
CA GLY A 144 -2.72 -19.47 4.38
C GLY A 144 -1.22 -19.38 4.64
N VAL A 145 -0.80 -18.42 5.46
CA VAL A 145 0.61 -18.20 5.83
C VAL A 145 1.13 -19.33 6.72
N GLN A 146 2.39 -19.71 6.53
CA GLN A 146 3.08 -20.73 7.31
C GLN A 146 4.08 -20.13 8.29
N LEU A 147 3.64 -19.82 9.51
CA LEU A 147 4.46 -19.06 10.46
C LEU A 147 5.64 -19.83 11.07
N SER A 148 5.61 -21.16 11.10
CA SER A 148 6.73 -21.98 11.63
C SER A 148 7.15 -21.56 13.05
N GLY A 149 6.16 -21.30 13.91
CA GLY A 149 6.34 -20.85 15.29
C GLY A 149 6.59 -19.35 15.47
N ARG A 150 6.75 -18.58 14.38
CA ARG A 150 6.91 -17.12 14.44
C ARG A 150 5.65 -16.47 15.01
N LYS A 151 5.83 -15.56 15.98
CA LYS A 151 4.76 -14.70 16.51
C LYS A 151 4.57 -13.49 15.60
N LEU A 152 3.46 -13.47 14.89
CA LEU A 152 3.05 -12.39 13.97
C LEU A 152 2.18 -11.37 14.70
N ARG A 153 2.49 -10.07 14.57
CA ARG A 153 1.56 -8.99 14.95
C ARG A 153 0.68 -8.66 13.75
N ALA A 154 -0.49 -9.29 13.63
CA ALA A 154 -1.36 -9.14 12.47
C ALA A 154 -1.81 -7.68 12.26
N ALA A 155 -2.23 -7.00 13.32
CA ALA A 155 -2.66 -5.61 13.24
C ALA A 155 -2.57 -4.89 14.60
N GLN A 156 -2.50 -3.56 14.54
CA GLN A 156 -2.74 -2.67 15.67
C GLN A 156 -4.00 -1.85 15.39
N ILE A 157 -5.08 -2.14 16.11
CA ILE A 157 -6.39 -1.53 15.95
C ILE A 157 -6.44 -0.22 16.75
N VAL A 158 -6.99 0.81 16.11
CA VAL A 158 -7.20 2.12 16.71
C VAL A 158 -8.61 2.62 16.45
N ALA A 159 -9.14 3.36 17.42
CA ALA A 159 -10.39 4.07 17.26
C ALA A 159 -10.32 5.44 17.94
N MET A 160 -11.05 6.40 17.37
CA MET A 160 -11.08 7.77 17.86
C MET A 160 -12.48 8.33 17.71
N GLN A 161 -12.95 9.03 18.74
CA GLN A 161 -14.21 9.77 18.69
C GLN A 161 -13.96 11.26 18.84
N THR A 162 -14.70 12.02 18.05
CA THR A 162 -14.74 13.49 18.09
C THR A 162 -16.19 13.94 18.20
N GLU A 163 -16.40 15.05 18.91
CA GLU A 163 -17.69 15.69 19.10
C GLU A 163 -17.58 17.20 18.83
N GLY A 164 -18.50 17.74 18.04
CA GLY A 164 -18.54 19.15 17.65
C GLY A 164 -17.48 19.56 16.61
N MET A 165 -16.82 18.59 15.98
CA MET A 165 -15.79 18.77 14.96
C MET A 165 -16.34 18.44 13.57
N GLY A 166 -15.89 19.13 12.52
CA GLY A 166 -16.30 18.83 11.15
C GLY A 166 -15.79 17.47 10.69
N THR A 167 -16.54 16.77 9.83
CA THR A 167 -16.17 15.40 9.39
C THR A 167 -14.79 15.31 8.72
N PHE A 168 -14.40 16.34 7.96
CA PHE A 168 -13.07 16.41 7.35
C PHE A 168 -11.95 16.59 8.39
N GLU A 169 -12.16 17.43 9.39
CA GLU A 169 -11.20 17.63 10.49
C GLU A 169 -11.06 16.36 11.33
N SER A 170 -12.19 15.71 11.65
CA SER A 170 -12.20 14.41 12.33
C SER A 170 -11.45 13.34 11.53
N ALA A 171 -11.60 13.32 10.20
CA ALA A 171 -10.86 12.41 9.34
C ALA A 171 -9.34 12.66 9.40
N ARG A 172 -8.91 13.92 9.32
CA ARG A 172 -7.50 14.31 9.43
C ARG A 172 -6.88 13.90 10.76
N GLU A 173 -7.57 14.16 11.86
CA GLU A 173 -7.09 13.74 13.19
C GLU A 173 -7.02 12.20 13.29
N PHE A 174 -7.95 11.48 12.64
CA PHE A 174 -7.92 10.03 12.66
C PHE A 174 -6.75 9.45 11.87
N CYS A 175 -6.40 10.05 10.73
CA CYS A 175 -5.21 9.67 9.96
C CYS A 175 -3.92 9.78 10.81
N LYS A 176 -3.81 10.80 11.67
CA LYS A 176 -2.66 10.95 12.60
C LYS A 176 -2.63 9.86 13.67
N VAL A 177 -3.79 9.35 14.09
CA VAL A 177 -3.86 8.21 15.02
C VAL A 177 -3.41 6.91 14.32
N MET A 178 -3.76 6.73 13.05
CA MET A 178 -3.36 5.55 12.26
C MET A 178 -1.89 5.59 11.81
N CYS A 179 -1.30 6.78 11.62
CA CYS A 179 0.09 6.95 11.17
C CYS A 179 0.83 7.91 12.11
N THR A 180 1.66 7.35 12.99
CA THR A 180 2.42 8.12 14.00
C THR A 180 3.82 8.49 13.54
N ASP A 181 4.27 7.95 12.41
CA ASP A 181 5.60 8.11 11.82
C ASP A 181 5.49 8.35 10.30
N PRO A 182 4.76 9.39 9.87
CA PRO A 182 4.66 9.72 8.46
C PRO A 182 6.01 10.16 7.90
N ILE A 183 6.29 9.75 6.66
CA ILE A 183 7.44 10.22 5.89
C ILE A 183 6.93 11.32 4.96
N PHE A 184 7.47 12.52 5.10
CA PHE A 184 7.13 13.67 4.27
C PHE A 184 8.36 14.15 3.50
N PRO A 185 8.20 14.63 2.26
CA PRO A 185 9.25 15.39 1.59
C PRO A 185 9.48 16.72 2.32
N ASP A 186 10.70 17.24 2.25
CA ASP A 186 11.07 18.52 2.89
C ASP A 186 10.38 19.74 2.27
N TYR A 187 9.81 19.58 1.08
CA TYR A 187 9.12 20.61 0.32
C TYR A 187 7.87 20.06 -0.38
N PRO A 188 6.88 20.92 -0.70
CA PRO A 188 5.75 20.52 -1.52
C PRO A 188 6.19 19.95 -2.87
N VAL A 189 5.66 18.79 -3.22
CA VAL A 189 5.90 18.13 -4.52
C VAL A 189 4.86 18.62 -5.51
N TYR A 190 5.31 19.27 -6.58
CA TYR A 190 4.48 19.76 -7.67
C TYR A 190 5.31 19.83 -8.95
N GLY A 191 4.66 19.87 -10.12
CA GLY A 191 5.37 19.91 -11.39
C GLY A 191 4.55 19.35 -12.56
N SER A 192 5.25 18.91 -13.60
CA SER A 192 4.68 18.29 -14.80
C SER A 192 4.91 16.79 -14.82
N ASN A 193 3.98 16.07 -15.44
CA ASN A 193 4.05 14.64 -15.73
C ASN A 193 3.43 14.41 -17.12
N ASN A 194 4.20 13.88 -18.05
CA ASN A 194 3.79 13.78 -19.46
C ASN A 194 2.72 12.71 -19.73
N TRP A 195 2.44 11.79 -18.80
CA TRP A 195 1.35 10.80 -18.97
C TRP A 195 0.00 11.45 -19.26
N TYR A 196 -0.27 12.62 -18.68
CA TYR A 196 -1.58 13.27 -18.75
C TYR A 196 -1.92 13.87 -20.12
N TYR A 197 -1.02 13.81 -21.10
CA TYR A 197 -1.31 14.18 -22.49
C TYR A 197 -0.59 13.32 -23.54
N ALA A 198 0.60 12.78 -23.24
CA ALA A 198 1.43 12.04 -24.20
C ALA A 198 1.16 10.52 -24.20
N TYR A 199 0.64 9.95 -23.10
CA TYR A 199 0.22 8.55 -22.99
C TYR A 199 1.21 7.51 -23.59
N GLY A 200 2.49 7.59 -23.24
CA GLY A 200 3.48 6.63 -23.71
C GLY A 200 4.21 7.00 -25.01
N ASP A 201 3.85 8.12 -25.65
CA ASP A 201 4.51 8.59 -26.86
C ASP A 201 5.18 9.95 -26.65
N SER A 202 6.45 9.93 -26.24
CA SER A 202 7.26 11.11 -25.95
C SER A 202 8.72 10.87 -26.29
N SER A 203 9.52 11.94 -26.25
CA SER A 203 10.97 11.93 -26.49
C SER A 203 11.71 12.91 -25.57
N GLU A 204 13.04 12.81 -25.53
CA GLU A 204 13.89 13.78 -24.83
C GLU A 204 13.62 15.23 -25.27
N GLU A 205 13.41 15.48 -26.56
CA GLU A 205 13.15 16.81 -27.09
C GLU A 205 11.85 17.39 -26.51
N GLU A 206 10.78 16.60 -26.51
CA GLU A 206 9.47 17.01 -25.96
C GLU A 206 9.55 17.27 -24.47
N ILE A 207 10.23 16.40 -23.71
CA ILE A 207 10.45 16.60 -22.26
C ILE A 207 11.17 17.92 -21.98
N LEU A 208 12.16 18.29 -22.79
CA LEU A 208 12.86 19.58 -22.63
C LEU A 208 11.96 20.77 -22.96
N GLN A 209 11.04 20.64 -23.91
CA GLN A 209 10.03 21.67 -24.22
C GLN A 209 9.01 21.81 -23.07
N ASP A 210 8.54 20.69 -22.52
CA ASP A 210 7.66 20.68 -21.34
C ASP A 210 8.34 21.30 -20.12
N THR A 211 9.65 21.09 -20.01
CA THR A 211 10.49 21.72 -18.98
C THR A 211 10.53 23.23 -19.13
N ASP A 212 10.73 23.74 -20.34
CA ASP A 212 10.71 25.19 -20.59
C ASP A 212 9.35 25.80 -20.25
N TYR A 213 8.27 25.08 -20.57
CA TYR A 213 6.91 25.51 -20.25
C TYR A 213 6.65 25.55 -18.74
N ILE A 214 6.99 24.50 -17.99
CA ILE A 214 6.75 24.50 -16.53
C ILE A 214 7.61 25.56 -15.84
N VAL A 215 8.85 25.78 -16.28
CA VAL A 215 9.73 26.84 -15.74
C VAL A 215 9.12 28.23 -15.95
N GLU A 216 8.51 28.48 -17.11
CA GLU A 216 7.81 29.74 -17.38
C GLU A 216 6.65 29.94 -16.40
N LEU A 217 5.83 28.90 -16.20
CA LEU A 217 4.69 28.95 -15.28
C LEU A 217 5.09 29.13 -13.82
N THR A 218 6.28 28.66 -13.43
CA THR A 218 6.77 28.71 -12.05
C THR A 218 7.78 29.82 -11.80
N LYS A 219 7.87 30.80 -12.70
CA LYS A 219 8.83 31.89 -12.58
C LYS A 219 8.66 32.65 -11.27
N GLY A 220 9.76 32.77 -10.51
CA GLY A 220 9.80 33.47 -9.23
C GLY A 220 9.38 32.62 -8.02
N VAL A 221 9.14 31.32 -8.20
CA VAL A 221 8.95 30.37 -7.10
C VAL A 221 10.31 29.83 -6.63
N ASP A 222 10.57 29.88 -5.32
CA ASP A 222 11.85 29.44 -4.73
C ASP A 222 12.03 27.91 -4.72
N ASN A 223 10.94 27.16 -4.68
CA ASN A 223 10.95 25.69 -4.68
C ASN A 223 10.86 25.18 -6.13
N PRO A 224 11.90 24.59 -6.74
CA PRO A 224 11.83 24.11 -8.12
C PRO A 224 10.72 23.08 -8.38
N PRO A 225 9.96 23.15 -9.49
CA PRO A 225 9.01 22.10 -9.83
C PRO A 225 9.74 20.81 -10.22
N TYR A 226 9.01 19.68 -10.23
CA TYR A 226 9.48 18.46 -10.87
C TYR A 226 9.11 18.41 -12.35
N MET A 227 9.96 17.78 -13.16
CA MET A 227 9.61 17.27 -14.48
C MET A 227 9.67 15.75 -14.41
N VAL A 228 8.50 15.09 -14.43
CA VAL A 228 8.40 13.63 -14.37
C VAL A 228 8.30 13.07 -15.79
N ILE A 229 9.29 12.27 -16.17
CA ILE A 229 9.26 11.45 -17.37
C ILE A 229 8.49 10.18 -17.03
N ASP A 230 7.27 10.08 -17.53
CA ASP A 230 6.39 8.93 -17.31
C ASP A 230 6.72 7.77 -18.27
N ASP A 231 5.88 6.73 -18.25
CA ASP A 231 6.01 5.57 -19.15
C ASP A 231 6.30 6.00 -20.60
N CYS A 232 7.38 5.43 -21.18
CA CYS A 232 7.81 5.50 -22.60
C CYS A 232 9.34 5.44 -22.73
N TRP A 233 10.08 5.72 -21.67
CA TRP A 233 11.52 5.98 -21.73
C TRP A 233 12.36 4.71 -21.78
N GLN A 234 11.86 3.62 -21.21
CA GLN A 234 12.59 2.39 -20.98
C GLN A 234 12.93 1.65 -22.28
N GLU A 235 14.03 0.89 -22.25
CA GLU A 235 14.63 0.23 -23.42
C GLU A 235 13.64 -0.64 -24.20
N HIS A 236 12.83 -1.43 -23.48
CA HIS A 236 11.93 -2.42 -24.06
C HIS A 236 10.50 -1.89 -24.27
N HIS A 237 10.26 -0.59 -24.09
CA HIS A 237 8.93 0.00 -24.23
C HIS A 237 8.33 -0.32 -25.60
N ARG A 238 7.08 -0.80 -25.58
CA ARG A 238 6.25 -1.02 -26.77
C ARG A 238 4.88 -0.41 -26.49
N LEU A 239 4.55 0.65 -27.20
CA LEU A 239 3.31 1.40 -27.02
C LEU A 239 2.10 0.44 -27.05
N ASP A 240 1.20 0.58 -26.08
CA ASP A 240 0.00 -0.24 -25.88
C ASP A 240 0.23 -1.76 -25.65
N GLU A 241 1.48 -2.22 -25.59
CA GLU A 241 1.82 -3.64 -25.45
C GLU A 241 2.61 -3.93 -24.17
N TYR A 242 3.66 -3.16 -23.91
CA TYR A 242 4.62 -3.46 -22.84
C TYR A 242 5.27 -2.22 -22.25
N ASN A 243 5.15 -2.09 -20.93
CA ASN A 243 5.73 -1.00 -20.15
C ASN A 243 6.52 -1.48 -18.93
N GLY A 244 7.07 -2.69 -18.98
CA GLY A 244 7.97 -3.22 -17.97
C GLY A 244 9.44 -2.87 -18.24
N GLY A 245 10.31 -3.38 -17.37
CA GLY A 245 11.76 -3.28 -17.51
C GLY A 245 12.32 -4.15 -18.65
N PRO A 246 13.66 -4.23 -18.80
CA PRO A 246 14.67 -3.87 -17.80
C PRO A 246 14.90 -2.36 -17.66
N TRP A 247 15.29 -1.94 -16.45
CA TRP A 247 15.50 -0.53 -16.07
C TRP A 247 16.97 -0.11 -16.19
N LYS A 248 17.65 -0.53 -17.26
CA LYS A 248 19.12 -0.41 -17.41
C LYS A 248 19.59 0.83 -18.18
N LYS A 249 18.77 1.32 -19.11
CA LYS A 249 19.00 2.51 -19.94
C LYS A 249 17.69 2.94 -20.62
N GLY A 250 17.69 4.09 -21.26
CA GLY A 250 16.57 4.52 -22.10
C GLY A 250 16.63 3.92 -23.51
N ASN A 251 15.55 4.09 -24.26
CA ASN A 251 15.47 3.70 -25.67
C ASN A 251 16.02 4.78 -26.62
N ILE A 252 15.81 4.63 -27.93
CA ILE A 252 16.33 5.55 -28.95
C ILE A 252 15.83 6.99 -28.82
N LYS A 253 14.64 7.21 -28.24
CA LYS A 253 14.08 8.55 -27.98
C LYS A 253 14.63 9.18 -26.68
N PHE A 254 15.27 8.37 -25.84
CA PHE A 254 15.86 8.75 -24.55
C PHE A 254 17.27 8.14 -24.40
N PRO A 255 18.22 8.52 -25.26
CA PRO A 255 19.48 7.80 -25.42
C PRO A 255 20.40 7.85 -24.19
N ASP A 256 20.28 8.88 -23.34
CA ASP A 256 21.08 9.04 -22.13
C ASP A 256 20.26 9.68 -20.99
N MET A 257 19.77 8.83 -20.09
CA MET A 257 18.92 9.25 -18.98
C MET A 257 19.64 10.12 -17.94
N GLY A 258 20.95 9.93 -17.76
CA GLY A 258 21.74 10.75 -16.84
C GLY A 258 22.04 12.14 -17.40
N ALA A 259 22.38 12.21 -18.68
CA ALA A 259 22.53 13.50 -19.37
C ALA A 259 21.21 14.27 -19.39
N LEU A 260 20.08 13.59 -19.59
CA LEU A 260 18.75 14.22 -19.53
C LEU A 260 18.44 14.77 -18.14
N ALA A 261 18.64 13.99 -17.08
CA ALA A 261 18.45 14.47 -15.70
C ALA A 261 19.28 15.72 -15.41
N LYS A 262 20.53 15.76 -15.86
CA LYS A 262 21.40 16.95 -15.74
C LYS A 262 20.85 18.16 -16.50
N LYS A 263 20.36 17.98 -17.74
CA LYS A 263 19.73 19.06 -18.52
C LYS A 263 18.49 19.63 -17.83
N LEU A 264 17.70 18.77 -17.18
CA LEU A 264 16.53 19.18 -16.40
C LEU A 264 16.94 20.02 -15.19
N GLU A 265 17.96 19.58 -14.44
CA GLU A 265 18.52 20.34 -13.33
C GLU A 265 19.08 21.70 -13.77
N GLU A 266 19.83 21.75 -14.88
CA GLU A 266 20.38 22.99 -15.46
C GLU A 266 19.30 23.97 -15.91
N LYS A 267 18.12 23.49 -16.31
CA LYS A 267 16.93 24.31 -16.61
C LYS A 267 16.19 24.79 -15.36
N GLY A 268 16.55 24.31 -14.18
CA GLY A 268 15.97 24.72 -12.90
C GLY A 268 14.75 23.90 -12.46
N VAL A 269 14.64 22.65 -12.88
CA VAL A 269 13.61 21.70 -12.40
C VAL A 269 14.24 20.47 -11.75
N ARG A 270 13.49 19.76 -10.92
CA ARG A 270 13.92 18.49 -10.32
C ARG A 270 13.55 17.30 -11.24
N PRO A 271 14.50 16.41 -11.57
CA PRO A 271 14.18 15.25 -12.41
C PRO A 271 13.34 14.22 -11.65
N GLY A 272 12.22 13.81 -12.23
CA GLY A 272 11.41 12.67 -11.77
C GLY A 272 11.20 11.64 -12.88
N ILE A 273 10.91 10.39 -12.50
CA ILE A 273 10.81 9.28 -13.44
C ILE A 273 9.77 8.24 -12.99
N TRP A 274 9.06 7.63 -13.94
CA TRP A 274 8.13 6.53 -13.71
C TRP A 274 8.77 5.16 -13.89
N VAL A 275 8.37 4.18 -13.07
CA VAL A 275 8.90 2.80 -13.10
C VAL A 275 7.87 1.76 -12.64
N ARG A 276 7.87 0.59 -13.29
CA ARG A 276 7.07 -0.60 -12.93
C ARG A 276 7.94 -1.81 -12.58
N PHE A 277 8.61 -1.77 -11.44
CA PHE A 277 9.69 -2.72 -11.09
C PHE A 277 9.35 -4.21 -11.25
N LEU A 278 8.11 -4.62 -10.98
CA LEU A 278 7.73 -6.04 -10.93
C LEU A 278 7.44 -6.66 -12.30
N LEU A 279 7.18 -5.84 -13.33
CA LEU A 279 7.06 -6.35 -14.70
C LEU A 279 8.42 -6.22 -15.39
N ASN A 280 9.06 -7.34 -15.71
CA ASN A 280 10.39 -7.34 -16.31
C ASN A 280 10.61 -8.59 -17.18
N GLU A 281 11.01 -8.38 -18.44
CA GLU A 281 11.23 -9.43 -19.45
C GLU A 281 12.71 -9.76 -19.70
N GLU A 282 13.62 -9.26 -18.86
CA GLU A 282 15.04 -9.59 -18.95
C GLU A 282 15.25 -11.12 -18.92
N GLU A 283 15.85 -11.66 -19.97
CA GLU A 283 16.05 -13.10 -20.17
C GLU A 283 16.94 -13.74 -19.10
N THR A 284 17.82 -12.95 -18.47
CA THR A 284 18.70 -13.45 -17.40
C THR A 284 17.98 -13.62 -16.07
N ILE A 285 16.75 -13.14 -15.92
CA ILE A 285 15.97 -13.31 -14.70
C ILE A 285 15.48 -14.75 -14.61
N PRO A 286 15.84 -15.50 -13.54
CA PRO A 286 15.45 -16.89 -13.39
C PRO A 286 13.93 -17.07 -13.23
N GLN A 287 13.39 -18.20 -13.69
CA GLN A 287 11.94 -18.48 -13.57
C GLN A 287 11.50 -18.59 -12.11
N GLU A 288 12.36 -19.05 -11.21
CA GLU A 288 12.05 -19.14 -9.77
C GLU A 288 11.88 -17.78 -9.08
N TRP A 289 12.23 -16.67 -9.76
CA TRP A 289 11.97 -15.31 -9.30
C TRP A 289 10.58 -14.81 -9.70
N ARG A 290 9.82 -15.60 -10.47
CA ARG A 290 8.53 -15.19 -11.03
C ARG A 290 7.37 -15.77 -10.24
N LEU A 291 6.34 -14.96 -10.07
CA LEU A 291 5.06 -15.34 -9.53
C LEU A 291 4.39 -16.35 -10.48
N SER A 292 3.96 -17.49 -9.93
CA SER A 292 3.42 -18.60 -10.72
C SER A 292 2.10 -18.29 -11.44
N HIS A 293 1.39 -17.23 -11.03
CA HIS A 293 0.06 -16.91 -11.55
C HIS A 293 0.07 -15.86 -12.68
N ASN A 294 1.16 -15.10 -12.85
CA ASN A 294 1.21 -14.00 -13.83
C ASN A 294 2.62 -13.66 -14.36
N ASP A 295 3.66 -14.42 -14.01
CA ASP A 295 5.05 -14.24 -14.43
C ASP A 295 5.73 -12.91 -14.03
N CYS A 296 5.07 -12.04 -13.26
CA CYS A 296 5.72 -10.87 -12.65
C CYS A 296 6.76 -11.29 -11.61
N LEU A 297 7.70 -10.42 -11.27
CA LEU A 297 8.70 -10.71 -10.25
C LEU A 297 8.05 -10.88 -8.87
N ASP A 298 8.50 -11.88 -8.12
CA ASP A 298 8.06 -12.17 -6.76
C ASP A 298 8.88 -11.36 -5.74
N PRO A 299 8.33 -10.30 -5.13
CA PRO A 299 9.07 -9.45 -4.19
C PRO A 299 9.34 -10.10 -2.83
N SER A 300 8.92 -11.35 -2.63
CA SER A 300 9.31 -12.14 -1.46
C SER A 300 10.64 -12.88 -1.67
N HIS A 301 11.09 -13.05 -2.92
CA HIS A 301 12.38 -13.63 -3.23
C HIS A 301 13.51 -12.62 -2.97
N PRO A 302 14.55 -12.95 -2.18
CA PRO A 302 15.60 -12.00 -1.81
C PRO A 302 16.36 -11.46 -3.04
N GLY A 303 16.60 -12.32 -4.05
CA GLY A 303 17.24 -11.89 -5.31
C GLY A 303 16.44 -10.85 -6.09
N VAL A 304 15.10 -10.92 -6.05
CA VAL A 304 14.23 -9.91 -6.69
C VAL A 304 14.35 -8.58 -5.96
N LEU A 305 14.33 -8.59 -4.61
CA LEU A 305 14.52 -7.36 -3.84
C LEU A 305 15.88 -6.71 -4.12
N SER A 306 16.96 -7.50 -4.16
CA SER A 306 18.29 -6.98 -4.51
C SER A 306 18.33 -6.39 -5.92
N TYR A 307 17.74 -7.06 -6.90
CA TYR A 307 17.67 -6.57 -8.27
C TYR A 307 16.91 -5.23 -8.38
N ILE A 308 15.76 -5.12 -7.70
CA ILE A 308 14.98 -3.88 -7.66
C ILE A 308 15.76 -2.76 -6.97
N GLN A 309 16.48 -3.06 -5.89
CA GLN A 309 17.34 -2.08 -5.23
C GLN A 309 18.45 -1.57 -6.14
N GLU A 310 19.09 -2.46 -6.92
CA GLU A 310 20.07 -2.06 -7.94
C GLU A 310 19.46 -1.15 -9.01
N ASP A 311 18.22 -1.42 -9.42
CA ASP A 311 17.49 -0.57 -10.37
C ASP A 311 17.21 0.83 -9.78
N VAL A 312 16.77 0.89 -8.53
CA VAL A 312 16.57 2.15 -7.81
C VAL A 312 17.88 2.93 -7.67
N GLU A 313 18.96 2.28 -7.24
CA GLU A 313 20.28 2.90 -7.11
C GLU A 313 20.77 3.45 -8.44
N ARG A 314 20.59 2.72 -9.54
CA ARG A 314 20.93 3.18 -10.89
C ARG A 314 20.17 4.44 -11.28
N ILE A 315 18.87 4.46 -11.05
CA ILE A 315 17.99 5.59 -11.35
C ILE A 315 18.40 6.82 -10.52
N CYS A 316 18.66 6.65 -9.22
CA CYS A 316 19.15 7.73 -8.38
C CYS A 316 20.53 8.23 -8.84
N ASN A 317 21.44 7.34 -9.23
CA ASN A 317 22.76 7.70 -9.76
C ASN A 317 22.71 8.45 -11.09
N TRP A 318 21.65 8.30 -11.89
CA TRP A 318 21.42 9.15 -13.06
C TRP A 318 21.02 10.58 -12.69
N GLY A 319 20.57 10.84 -11.46
CA GLY A 319 20.16 12.16 -10.98
C GLY A 319 18.65 12.33 -10.78
N TYR A 320 17.87 11.24 -10.85
CA TYR A 320 16.42 11.30 -10.58
C TYR A 320 16.14 11.30 -9.08
N THR A 321 15.32 12.25 -8.64
CA THR A 321 15.04 12.52 -7.22
C THR A 321 13.57 12.30 -6.84
N LEU A 322 12.75 11.85 -7.79
CA LEU A 322 11.39 11.39 -7.57
C LEU A 322 11.13 10.16 -8.43
N ILE A 323 10.76 9.06 -7.80
CA ILE A 323 10.38 7.82 -8.48
C ILE A 323 8.87 7.62 -8.33
N LYS A 324 8.14 7.66 -9.44
CA LYS A 324 6.73 7.25 -9.52
C LYS A 324 6.70 5.74 -9.76
N HIS A 325 6.66 4.97 -8.67
CA HIS A 325 6.49 3.52 -8.73
C HIS A 325 5.01 3.15 -8.86
N ASP A 326 4.67 2.31 -9.84
CA ASP A 326 3.28 2.00 -10.19
C ASP A 326 3.00 0.49 -10.29
N PHE A 327 1.73 0.12 -10.42
CA PHE A 327 1.18 -1.24 -10.63
C PHE A 327 1.41 -2.27 -9.51
N THR A 328 1.96 -1.89 -8.36
CA THR A 328 2.32 -2.83 -7.29
C THR A 328 1.22 -3.84 -6.94
N THR A 329 -0.02 -3.39 -6.75
CA THR A 329 -1.15 -4.26 -6.42
C THR A 329 -1.54 -5.18 -7.57
N PHE A 330 -1.60 -4.67 -8.79
CA PHE A 330 -1.94 -5.48 -9.96
C PHE A 330 -0.87 -6.52 -10.27
N ASP A 331 0.40 -6.13 -10.25
CA ASP A 331 1.53 -7.03 -10.54
C ASP A 331 1.69 -8.11 -9.48
N ILE A 332 1.39 -7.80 -8.22
CA ILE A 332 1.46 -8.79 -7.13
C ILE A 332 0.23 -9.70 -7.09
N PHE A 333 -0.97 -9.16 -7.29
CA PHE A 333 -2.21 -9.87 -6.98
C PHE A 333 -3.06 -10.25 -8.20
N GLY A 334 -2.74 -9.74 -9.38
CA GLY A 334 -3.47 -9.97 -10.63
C GLY A 334 -4.83 -9.26 -10.71
N ARG A 335 -5.08 -8.26 -9.84
CA ARG A 335 -6.37 -7.57 -9.74
C ARG A 335 -6.21 -6.08 -9.56
N TRP A 336 -7.09 -5.32 -10.20
CA TRP A 336 -7.32 -3.92 -9.89
C TRP A 336 -8.14 -3.78 -8.62
N GLY A 337 -8.00 -2.66 -7.91
CA GLY A 337 -8.72 -2.39 -6.67
C GLY A 337 -10.25 -2.49 -6.78
N VAL A 338 -10.83 -2.22 -7.96
CA VAL A 338 -12.27 -2.43 -8.23
C VAL A 338 -12.68 -3.90 -8.27
N GLU A 339 -11.75 -4.80 -8.54
CA GLU A 339 -11.97 -6.26 -8.62
C GLU A 339 -11.72 -6.94 -7.25
N MET A 340 -11.05 -6.25 -6.32
CA MET A 340 -10.71 -6.76 -5.00
C MET A 340 -11.91 -6.77 -4.04
N ASN A 341 -12.83 -7.71 -4.22
CA ASN A 341 -14.07 -7.81 -3.45
C ASN A 341 -14.28 -9.19 -2.79
N PRO A 342 -14.07 -9.34 -1.47
CA PRO A 342 -13.42 -8.40 -0.56
C PRO A 342 -11.89 -8.54 -0.55
N PHE A 343 -11.36 -9.62 -1.14
CA PHE A 343 -9.96 -10.01 -1.03
C PHE A 343 -9.11 -9.55 -2.21
N PRO A 344 -7.79 -9.31 -1.99
CA PRO A 344 -6.92 -8.74 -3.01
C PRO A 344 -6.60 -9.69 -4.16
N THR A 345 -6.65 -11.01 -3.95
CA THR A 345 -6.25 -12.02 -4.95
C THR A 345 -7.09 -13.30 -4.86
N GLU A 346 -6.89 -14.21 -5.81
CA GLU A 346 -7.49 -15.55 -5.89
C GLU A 346 -6.75 -16.58 -5.04
N ASP A 347 -7.47 -17.64 -4.67
CA ASP A 347 -6.88 -18.79 -3.98
C ASP A 347 -6.00 -19.63 -4.93
N GLY A 348 -5.12 -20.46 -4.37
CA GLY A 348 -4.41 -21.51 -5.13
C GLY A 348 -2.98 -21.17 -5.58
N TRP A 349 -2.45 -20.01 -5.20
CA TRP A 349 -1.04 -19.65 -5.40
C TRP A 349 -0.43 -19.09 -4.11
N GLN A 350 0.90 -19.03 -4.03
CA GLN A 350 1.62 -18.48 -2.89
C GLN A 350 2.91 -17.81 -3.38
N PHE A 351 3.47 -16.94 -2.54
CA PHE A 351 4.79 -16.36 -2.77
C PHE A 351 5.91 -17.37 -2.47
N TYR A 352 7.13 -17.05 -2.90
CA TYR A 352 8.36 -17.77 -2.60
C TYR A 352 8.60 -17.89 -1.08
N ASP A 353 8.54 -16.77 -0.35
CA ASP A 353 8.64 -16.77 1.12
C ASP A 353 7.25 -17.02 1.74
N THR A 354 6.92 -18.31 1.91
CA THR A 354 5.65 -18.76 2.51
C THR A 354 5.48 -18.39 3.98
N SER A 355 6.56 -17.93 4.63
CA SER A 355 6.54 -17.56 6.05
C SER A 355 5.95 -16.18 6.30
N LYS A 356 5.82 -15.35 5.26
CA LYS A 356 5.32 -13.98 5.33
C LYS A 356 3.91 -13.87 4.77
N THR A 357 3.13 -12.97 5.34
CA THR A 357 1.83 -12.60 4.76
C THR A 357 2.03 -11.74 3.51
N SER A 358 1.00 -11.66 2.67
CA SER A 358 0.98 -10.75 1.52
C SER A 358 1.23 -9.30 1.91
N ALA A 359 0.71 -8.86 3.07
CA ALA A 359 0.90 -7.50 3.57
C ALA A 359 2.35 -7.24 4.02
N GLU A 360 3.02 -8.23 4.63
CA GLU A 360 4.44 -8.13 4.97
C GLU A 360 5.32 -8.04 3.71
N ILE A 361 4.96 -8.79 2.66
CA ILE A 361 5.70 -8.81 1.38
C ILE A 361 5.56 -7.47 0.65
N VAL A 362 4.34 -6.93 0.54
CA VAL A 362 4.12 -5.59 -0.04
C VAL A 362 4.89 -4.52 0.73
N THR A 363 4.82 -4.55 2.07
CA THR A 363 5.57 -3.61 2.91
C THR A 363 7.09 -3.76 2.71
N GLY A 364 7.59 -4.99 2.60
CA GLY A 364 8.99 -5.29 2.34
C GLY A 364 9.49 -4.73 1.01
N LEU A 365 8.69 -4.82 -0.05
CA LEU A 365 9.00 -4.21 -1.35
C LEU A 365 9.17 -2.69 -1.24
N TYR A 366 8.19 -1.99 -0.68
CA TYR A 366 8.27 -0.53 -0.51
C TYR A 366 9.42 -0.12 0.40
N GLN A 367 9.71 -0.89 1.45
CA GLN A 367 10.85 -0.65 2.33
C GLN A 367 12.18 -0.80 1.57
N ALA A 368 12.33 -1.84 0.75
CA ALA A 368 13.55 -2.05 -0.04
C ALA A 368 13.78 -0.90 -1.04
N ILE A 369 12.74 -0.46 -1.73
CA ILE A 369 12.78 0.69 -2.64
C ILE A 369 13.16 1.96 -1.88
N TYR A 370 12.50 2.23 -0.75
CA TYR A 370 12.76 3.41 0.07
C TYR A 370 14.20 3.42 0.62
N GLU A 371 14.70 2.29 1.13
CA GLU A 371 16.06 2.19 1.67
C GLU A 371 17.13 2.40 0.61
N ALA A 372 16.91 1.91 -0.61
CA ALA A 372 17.81 2.16 -1.73
C ALA A 372 17.81 3.65 -2.10
N ALA A 373 16.64 4.25 -2.33
CA ALA A 373 16.52 5.66 -2.71
C ALA A 373 17.05 6.60 -1.63
N LYS A 374 16.77 6.33 -0.34
CA LYS A 374 17.15 7.19 0.78
C LYS A 374 18.65 7.46 0.87
N LYS A 375 19.50 6.49 0.48
CA LYS A 375 20.97 6.65 0.47
C LYS A 375 21.42 7.83 -0.39
N HIS A 376 20.69 8.13 -1.45
CA HIS A 376 21.01 9.19 -2.41
C HIS A 376 20.39 10.55 -2.05
N HIS A 377 19.40 10.57 -1.15
CA HIS A 377 18.79 11.80 -0.67
C HIS A 377 19.51 12.42 0.53
N THR A 378 20.38 11.67 1.22
CA THR A 378 21.14 12.16 2.39
C THR A 378 22.40 12.96 2.04
N ASP A 379 22.80 12.99 0.76
CA ASP A 379 24.04 13.65 0.31
C ASP A 379 23.86 15.10 -0.17
N HIS A 380 22.64 15.66 -0.12
CA HIS A 380 22.46 17.11 -0.18
C HIS A 380 22.62 17.69 1.23
N GLY A 381 23.86 17.61 1.72
CA GLY A 381 24.31 18.35 2.89
C GLY A 381 24.02 19.85 2.73
N LEU A 382 23.57 20.40 3.85
CA LEU A 382 23.53 21.83 4.21
C LEU A 382 24.54 22.74 3.48
#